data_AF-A0AAN8W855-F1
#
_entry.id   AF-A0AAN8W855-F1
#
_cell.length_a   1.000
_cell.length_b   1.000
_cell.length_c   1.000
_cell.angle_alpha   90.00
_cell.angle_beta   90.00
_cell.angle_gamma   90.00
#
_symmetry.space_group_name_H-M   'P 1'
#
loop_
_entity.id
_entity.type
_entity.pdbx_description
1 polymer ?
#
loop_
_entity_poly.entity_id
_entity_poly.type
_entity_poly.pdbx_seq_one_letter_code
_entity_poly.pdbx_strand_id
1 'polypeptide(L)'
;MDTETPSILLQCLHRWQKVSKPEPVKGPWTKEVKTIRGGRVIELVEKCGRKKWSVIAKSLPGQIGKQCCERWYNHLHPTIKKDAWSRQEEAVIIHYHQLYGNKWAEKAKFLPGR
;
A
#
# COMPACT_ATOMS: atom_id res chain seq x y z
N MET A 1 21.69 -18.86 35.59
CA MET A 1 22.15 -17.46 35.58
C MET A 1 21.24 -16.77 34.60
N ASP A 2 20.04 -16.43 35.06
CA ASP A 2 18.93 -16.08 34.21
C ASP A 2 18.62 -14.61 34.44
N THR A 3 19.14 -13.76 33.56
CA THR A 3 18.90 -12.32 33.60
C THR A 3 17.49 -12.06 33.09
N GLU A 4 16.49 -12.12 33.97
CA GLU A 4 15.17 -11.56 33.71
C GLU A 4 15.30 -10.03 33.59
N THR A 5 15.39 -9.53 32.35
CA THR A 5 15.20 -8.11 32.08
C THR A 5 13.84 -7.66 32.63
N PRO A 6 13.78 -6.67 33.54
CA PRO A 6 12.53 -6.30 34.19
C PRO A 6 11.56 -5.69 33.18
N SER A 7 10.37 -6.29 33.11
CA SER A 7 9.22 -5.95 32.24
C SER A 7 8.97 -4.45 32.08
N ILE A 8 9.25 -3.65 33.11
CA ILE A 8 9.06 -2.19 33.12
C ILE A 8 9.96 -1.47 32.11
N LEU A 9 11.23 -1.86 31.96
CA LEU A 9 12.15 -1.24 30.99
C LEU A 9 11.72 -1.52 29.55
N LEU A 10 11.22 -2.74 29.32
CA LEU A 10 10.65 -3.13 28.03
C LEU A 10 9.34 -2.37 27.74
N GLN A 11 8.51 -2.13 28.75
CA GLN A 11 7.29 -1.31 28.62
C GLN A 11 7.61 0.17 28.37
N CYS A 12 8.61 0.74 29.05
CA CYS A 12 9.12 2.09 28.82
C CYS A 12 9.67 2.24 27.39
N LEU A 13 10.44 1.26 26.91
CA LEU A 13 10.95 1.23 25.54
C LEU A 13 9.81 1.14 24.52
N HIS A 14 8.84 0.25 24.72
CA HIS A 14 7.66 0.14 23.85
C HIS A 14 6.84 1.43 23.82
N ARG A 15 6.66 2.10 24.97
CA ARG A 15 5.95 3.38 25.06
C ARG A 15 6.73 4.50 24.38
N TRP A 16 8.04 4.58 24.57
CA TRP A 16 8.91 5.53 23.88
C TRP A 16 8.91 5.33 22.36
N GLN A 17 8.92 4.08 21.90
CA GLN A 17 8.80 3.75 20.48
C GLN A 17 7.45 4.16 19.87
N LYS A 18 6.36 4.10 20.65
CA LYS A 18 5.03 4.56 20.24
C LYS A 18 4.90 6.09 20.22
N VAL A 19 5.51 6.77 21.19
CA VAL A 19 5.38 8.24 21.36
C VAL A 19 6.36 9.02 20.49
N SER A 20 7.57 8.50 20.22
CA SER A 20 8.60 9.21 19.44
C SER A 20 8.42 9.12 17.92
N LYS A 21 7.56 8.25 17.42
CA LYS A 21 7.28 8.16 15.98
C LYS A 21 6.05 9.01 15.66
N PRO A 22 6.11 9.90 14.65
CA PRO A 22 4.93 10.62 14.20
C PRO A 22 3.85 9.59 13.85
N GLU A 23 2.68 9.72 14.48
CA GLU A 23 1.62 8.75 14.25
C GLU A 23 1.33 8.65 12.74
N PRO A 24 1.25 7.42 12.21
CA PRO A 24 0.76 7.23 10.86
C PRO A 24 -0.57 7.96 10.72
N VAL A 25 -0.73 8.75 9.66
CA VAL A 25 -2.02 9.37 9.36
C VAL A 25 -3.02 8.23 9.12
N LYS A 26 -3.86 8.00 10.13
CA LYS A 26 -4.95 7.03 10.10
C LYS A 26 -6.15 7.75 9.52
N GLY A 27 -6.37 7.59 8.21
CA GLY A 27 -7.55 8.15 7.57
C GLY A 27 -7.46 8.20 6.06
N PRO A 28 -8.61 8.34 5.38
CA PRO A 28 -8.65 8.57 3.95
C PRO A 28 -7.91 9.87 3.63
N TRP A 29 -6.97 9.80 2.71
CA TRP A 29 -6.28 11.00 2.28
C TRP A 29 -7.26 11.96 1.61
N THR A 30 -7.17 13.25 1.93
CA THR A 30 -7.93 14.30 1.24
C THR A 30 -7.49 14.39 -0.23
N LYS A 31 -8.37 14.85 -1.14
CA LYS A 31 -8.09 14.86 -2.60
C LYS A 31 -6.79 15.60 -2.97
N GLU A 32 -6.52 16.70 -2.29
CA GLU A 32 -5.31 17.50 -2.50
C GLU A 32 -4.06 16.76 -2.02
N VAL A 33 -4.07 16.26 -0.79
CA VAL A 33 -2.97 15.45 -0.22
C VAL A 33 -2.75 14.18 -1.04
N LYS A 34 -3.81 13.57 -1.58
CA LYS A 34 -3.76 12.42 -2.51
C LYS A 34 -2.93 12.70 -3.74
N THR A 35 -3.06 13.89 -4.32
CA THR A 35 -2.37 14.27 -5.55
C THR A 35 -0.91 14.59 -5.25
N ILE A 36 -0.67 15.43 -4.23
CA ILE A 36 0.69 15.88 -3.86
C ILE A 36 1.57 14.70 -3.46
N ARG A 37 1.15 13.89 -2.47
CA ARG A 37 2.00 12.75 -2.08
C ARG A 37 1.92 11.59 -3.07
N GLY A 38 0.89 11.53 -3.92
CA GLY A 38 0.84 10.60 -5.05
C GLY A 38 1.98 10.87 -6.04
N GLY A 39 2.15 12.12 -6.46
CA GLY A 39 3.28 12.55 -7.30
C GLY A 39 4.63 12.25 -6.65
N ARG A 40 4.75 12.49 -5.33
CA ARG A 40 5.99 12.19 -4.60
C ARG A 40 6.29 10.69 -4.51
N VAL A 41 5.28 9.83 -4.36
CA VAL A 41 5.47 8.38 -4.44
C VAL A 41 5.98 7.99 -5.83
N ILE A 42 5.42 8.55 -6.91
CA ILE A 42 5.86 8.25 -8.28
C ILE A 42 7.34 8.60 -8.47
N GLU A 43 7.71 9.84 -8.15
CA GLU A 43 9.09 10.32 -8.26
C GLU A 43 10.08 9.46 -7.44
N LEU A 44 9.70 9.07 -6.22
CA LEU A 44 10.55 8.26 -5.36
C LEU A 44 10.62 6.80 -5.82
N VAL A 45 9.57 6.26 -6.44
CA VAL A 45 9.59 4.91 -7.03
C VAL A 45 10.51 4.89 -8.26
N GLU A 46 10.51 5.94 -9.07
CA GLU A 46 11.43 6.07 -10.21
C GLU A 46 12.89 6.16 -9.75
N LYS A 47 13.16 6.92 -8.68
CA LYS A 47 14.52 7.09 -8.13
C LYS A 47 15.04 5.89 -7.33
N CYS A 48 14.21 5.31 -6.45
CA CYS A 48 14.64 4.30 -5.48
C CYS A 48 14.25 2.87 -5.85
N GLY A 49 13.35 2.71 -6.83
CA GLY A 49 12.77 1.43 -7.24
C GLY A 49 11.61 0.95 -6.36
N ARG A 50 10.77 0.08 -6.95
CA ARG A 50 9.53 -0.49 -6.38
C ARG A 50 9.72 -1.48 -5.21
N LYS A 51 10.93 -1.61 -4.66
CA LYS A 51 11.25 -2.58 -3.59
C LYS A 51 11.52 -1.91 -2.24
N LYS A 52 11.80 -0.60 -2.22
CA LYS A 52 12.25 0.13 -1.03
C LYS A 52 11.14 1.01 -0.41
N TRP A 53 9.95 0.45 -0.20
CA TRP A 53 8.78 1.20 0.31
C TRP A 53 9.02 1.87 1.66
N SER A 54 9.82 1.26 2.54
CA SER A 54 10.19 1.88 3.82
C SER A 54 11.01 3.16 3.66
N VAL A 55 11.84 3.25 2.61
CA VAL A 55 12.62 4.46 2.28
C VAL A 55 11.72 5.54 1.70
N ILE A 56 10.79 5.14 0.83
CA ILE A 56 9.78 6.03 0.25
C ILE A 56 8.91 6.63 1.36
N ALA A 57 8.46 5.79 2.31
CA ALA A 57 7.67 6.23 3.46
C ALA A 57 8.42 7.18 4.40
N LYS A 58 9.73 6.98 4.61
CA LYS A 58 10.54 7.95 5.39
C LYS A 58 10.56 9.35 4.77
N SER A 59 10.42 9.43 3.45
CA SER A 59 10.36 10.69 2.71
C SER A 59 8.96 11.32 2.70
N LEU A 60 7.97 10.64 3.30
CA LEU A 60 6.57 11.05 3.36
C LEU A 60 6.11 11.11 4.82
N PRO A 61 5.94 12.32 5.41
CA PRO A 61 5.61 12.44 6.83
C PRO A 61 4.28 11.75 7.15
N GLY A 62 4.29 10.90 8.19
CA GLY A 62 3.12 10.18 8.67
C GLY A 62 2.59 9.12 7.70
N GLN A 63 3.42 8.56 6.82
CA GLN A 63 3.06 7.39 6.00
C GLN A 63 3.88 6.16 6.36
N ILE A 64 3.25 5.00 6.25
CA ILE A 64 3.92 3.70 6.40
C ILE A 64 4.23 3.15 5.00
N GLY A 65 5.31 2.37 4.88
CA GLY A 65 5.70 1.70 3.63
C GLY A 65 4.56 0.88 3.01
N LYS A 66 3.74 0.21 3.83
CA LYS A 66 2.54 -0.51 3.38
C LYS A 66 1.55 0.41 2.65
N GLN A 67 1.26 1.59 3.20
CA GLN A 67 0.34 2.57 2.57
C GLN A 67 0.90 3.08 1.23
N CYS A 68 2.20 3.32 1.16
CA CYS A 68 2.86 3.75 -0.08
C CYS A 68 2.80 2.66 -1.16
N CYS A 69 3.07 1.41 -0.78
CA CYS A 69 3.02 0.23 -1.64
C CYS A 69 1.61 0.03 -2.21
N GLU A 70 0.61 -0.04 -1.33
CA GLU A 70 -0.80 -0.19 -1.70
C GLU A 70 -1.24 0.93 -2.64
N ARG A 71 -0.88 2.18 -2.32
CA ARG A 71 -1.24 3.33 -3.16
C ARG A 71 -0.61 3.25 -4.55
N TRP A 72 0.63 2.79 -4.63
CA TRP A 72 1.30 2.59 -5.91
C TRP A 72 0.58 1.56 -6.77
N TYR A 73 0.38 0.35 -6.26
CA TYR A 73 -0.24 -0.74 -7.02
C TYR A 73 -1.73 -0.52 -7.33
N ASN A 74 -2.46 0.22 -6.50
CA ASN A 74 -3.91 0.42 -6.69
C ASN A 74 -4.26 1.70 -7.46
N HIS A 75 -3.39 2.72 -7.47
CA HIS A 75 -3.78 4.02 -8.00
C HIS A 75 -2.72 4.78 -8.84
N LEU A 76 -1.43 4.50 -8.67
CA LEU A 76 -0.35 5.29 -9.29
C LEU A 76 0.41 4.54 -10.39
N HIS A 77 0.42 3.21 -10.37
CA HIS A 77 1.13 2.42 -11.37
C HIS A 77 0.55 2.69 -12.77
N PRO A 78 1.40 2.95 -13.79
CA PRO A 78 0.95 3.37 -15.11
C PRO A 78 0.11 2.33 -15.85
N THR A 79 0.19 1.06 -15.45
CA THR A 79 -0.62 -0.01 -16.07
C THR A 79 -2.06 -0.07 -15.54
N ILE A 80 -2.42 0.76 -14.56
CA ILE A 80 -3.76 0.75 -13.98
C ILE A 80 -4.71 1.47 -14.91
N LYS A 81 -5.70 0.74 -15.42
CA LYS A 81 -6.76 1.29 -16.25
C LYS A 81 -7.84 1.89 -15.35
N LYS A 82 -8.14 3.17 -15.55
CA LYS A 82 -9.21 3.90 -14.83
C LYS A 82 -10.47 4.04 -15.66
N ASP A 83 -10.45 3.53 -16.88
CA ASP A 83 -11.57 3.57 -17.82
C ASP A 83 -12.66 2.57 -17.42
N ALA A 84 -13.86 2.77 -17.98
CA ALA A 84 -14.97 1.85 -17.83
C ALA A 84 -14.58 0.41 -18.24
N TRP A 85 -15.30 -0.57 -17.68
CA TRP A 85 -15.13 -1.97 -18.07
C TRP A 85 -15.51 -2.14 -19.54
N SER A 86 -14.61 -2.75 -20.30
CA SER A 86 -14.92 -3.14 -21.67
C SER A 86 -15.73 -4.44 -21.68
N ARG A 87 -16.55 -4.66 -22.72
CA ARG A 87 -17.31 -5.90 -22.89
C ARG A 87 -16.42 -7.15 -22.88
N GLN A 88 -15.18 -7.02 -23.36
CA GLN A 88 -14.18 -8.08 -23.33
C GLN A 88 -13.77 -8.42 -21.90
N GLU A 89 -13.49 -7.42 -21.07
CA GLU A 89 -13.15 -7.63 -19.66
C GLU A 89 -14.34 -8.20 -18.88
N GLU A 90 -15.56 -7.75 -19.16
CA GLU A 90 -16.80 -8.31 -18.58
C GLU A 90 -16.97 -9.79 -18.96
N ALA A 91 -16.76 -10.14 -20.23
CA ALA A 91 -16.82 -11.54 -20.69
C ALA A 91 -15.78 -12.42 -19.98
N VAL A 92 -14.56 -11.90 -19.79
CA VAL A 92 -13.50 -12.57 -19.00
C VAL A 92 -13.94 -12.79 -17.55
N ILE A 93 -14.54 -11.77 -16.91
CA ILE A 93 -15.05 -11.91 -15.54
C ILE A 93 -16.11 -12.99 -15.46
N ILE A 94 -17.10 -12.98 -16.36
CA ILE A 94 -18.21 -13.94 -16.36
C ILE A 94 -17.68 -15.36 -16.56
N HIS A 95 -16.81 -15.54 -17.55
CA HIS A 95 -16.19 -16.83 -17.85
C HIS A 95 -15.42 -17.39 -16.64
N TYR A 96 -14.53 -16.60 -16.05
CA TYR A 96 -13.75 -17.06 -14.91
C TYR A 96 -14.53 -17.07 -13.59
N HIS A 97 -15.65 -16.37 -13.49
CA HIS A 97 -16.60 -16.52 -12.39
C HIS A 97 -17.25 -17.90 -12.41
N GLN A 98 -17.62 -18.41 -13.59
CA GLN A 98 -18.16 -19.76 -13.71
C GLN A 98 -17.12 -20.83 -13.35
N LEU A 99 -15.85 -20.62 -13.70
CA LEU A 99 -14.78 -21.57 -13.42
C LEU A 99 -14.28 -21.56 -11.97
N TYR A 100 -14.11 -20.38 -11.36
CA TYR A 100 -13.42 -20.23 -10.08
C TYR A 100 -14.31 -19.70 -8.93
N GLY A 101 -15.57 -19.36 -9.19
CA GLY A 101 -16.48 -18.80 -8.19
C GLY A 101 -15.96 -17.48 -7.60
N ASN A 102 -15.98 -17.32 -6.28
CA ASN A 102 -15.62 -16.06 -5.60
C ASN A 102 -14.10 -15.85 -5.39
N LYS A 103 -13.25 -16.55 -6.15
CA LYS A 103 -11.78 -16.41 -6.07
C LYS A 103 -11.26 -15.22 -6.88
N TRP A 104 -11.50 -14.00 -6.41
CA TRP A 104 -11.12 -12.75 -7.10
C TRP A 104 -9.62 -12.64 -7.41
N ALA A 105 -8.76 -13.12 -6.52
CA ALA A 105 -7.31 -13.14 -6.75
C ALA A 105 -6.90 -13.99 -7.97
N GLU A 106 -7.63 -15.07 -8.26
CA GLU A 106 -7.37 -15.88 -9.46
C GLU A 106 -7.87 -15.17 -10.72
N LYS A 107 -9.04 -14.53 -10.66
CA LYS A 107 -9.61 -13.78 -11.80
C LYS A 107 -8.74 -12.58 -12.19
N ALA A 108 -8.19 -11.88 -11.20
CA ALA A 108 -7.35 -10.70 -11.43
C ALA A 108 -6.12 -11.02 -12.29
N LYS A 109 -5.62 -12.27 -12.28
CA LYS A 109 -4.51 -12.70 -13.15
C LYS A 109 -4.84 -12.60 -14.64
N PHE A 110 -6.13 -12.65 -15.00
CA PHE A 110 -6.60 -12.58 -16.38
C PHE A 110 -7.06 -11.16 -16.80
N LEU A 111 -6.99 -10.19 -15.89
CA LEU A 111 -7.42 -8.81 -16.12
C LEU A 111 -6.23 -7.85 -15.95
N PRO A 112 -5.31 -7.80 -16.93
CA PRO A 112 -4.12 -6.97 -16.81
C PRO A 112 -4.50 -5.49 -16.70
N GLY A 113 -4.07 -4.87 -15.60
CA GLY A 113 -4.31 -3.46 -15.32
C GLY A 113 -5.59 -3.14 -14.56
N ARG A 114 -6.28 -4.16 -14.02
CA ARG A 114 -7.41 -4.02 -13.08
C ARG A 114 -7.04 -4.43 -11.66
#